data_AF-U5CRZ7-F1
#
_entry.id   AF-U5CRZ7-F1
#
_cell.length_a   1.000
_cell.length_b   1.000
_cell.length_c   1.000
_cell.angle_alpha   90.00
_cell.angle_beta   90.00
_cell.angle_gamma   90.00
#
_symmetry.space_group_name_H-M   'P 1'
#
loop_
_entity.id
_entity.type
_entity.pdbx_description
1 polymer ?
#
loop_
_entity_poly.entity_id
_entity_poly.type
_entity_poly.pdbx_seq_one_letter_code
_entity_poly.pdbx_strand_id
1 'polypeptide(L)'
;MANAEVDNDVLGFDPTAQKLKTEMCYGHCEIRGSELILGDQSHIHLLENGGISTIGCAHSRIVSSNLDGTMDINLIEAAIRDPVEAMRYPTTRLICLENTQAKYVFSSGLMAEFWVIKFWSSYMLFFFFF
;
A
#
# COMPACT_ATOMS: atom_id res chain seq x y z
N MET A 1 -2.73 7.79 -16.62
CA MET A 1 -1.61 7.91 -15.66
C MET A 1 -2.09 8.85 -14.58
N ALA A 2 -2.34 8.34 -13.37
CA ALA A 2 -2.65 9.22 -12.24
C ALA A 2 -1.36 9.98 -11.88
N ASN A 3 -1.44 11.30 -11.76
CA ASN A 3 -0.33 12.09 -11.22
C ASN A 3 -0.19 11.73 -9.73
N ALA A 4 1.03 11.51 -9.26
CA ALA A 4 1.27 11.44 -7.82
C ALA A 4 1.01 12.84 -7.24
N GLU A 5 -0.09 12.99 -6.50
CA GLU A 5 -0.33 14.18 -5.69
C GLU A 5 0.50 14.06 -4.41
N VAL A 6 1.22 15.13 -4.06
CA VAL A 6 2.00 15.21 -2.81
C VAL A 6 1.02 15.25 -1.65
N ASP A 7 1.08 14.26 -0.76
CA ASP A 7 0.28 14.24 0.46
C ASP A 7 0.89 15.26 1.44
N ASN A 8 0.11 16.27 1.81
CA ASN A 8 0.50 17.33 2.75
C ASN A 8 -0.33 17.18 4.03
N ASP A 9 -0.09 16.07 4.72
CA ASP A 9 -0.84 15.52 5.84
C ASP A 9 -0.36 16.06 7.20
N VAL A 10 -0.30 17.39 7.35
CA VAL A 10 -0.29 18.00 8.70
C VAL A 10 -1.74 18.31 9.10
N LEU A 11 -2.38 17.30 9.72
CA LEU A 11 -3.61 17.39 10.53
C LEU A 11 -4.95 17.60 9.78
N GLY A 12 -5.84 16.60 9.87
CA GLY A 12 -7.30 16.76 9.88
C GLY A 12 -7.97 17.23 8.58
N PHE A 13 -8.73 16.33 7.95
CA PHE A 13 -9.53 16.60 6.73
C PHE A 13 -8.71 17.25 5.61
N ASP A 14 -7.74 16.52 5.09
CA ASP A 14 -7.12 16.89 3.82
C ASP A 14 -7.93 16.32 2.63
N PRO A 15 -8.58 17.16 1.80
CA PRO A 15 -9.26 16.68 0.60
C PRO A 15 -8.30 16.07 -0.43
N THR A 16 -7.01 16.43 -0.47
CA THR A 16 -6.04 15.77 -1.38
C THR A 16 -5.76 14.34 -0.95
N ALA A 17 -5.47 14.11 0.32
CA ALA A 17 -5.33 12.75 0.86
C ALA A 17 -6.57 11.90 0.60
N GLN A 18 -7.79 12.42 0.85
CA GLN A 18 -9.04 11.68 0.58
C GLN A 18 -9.23 11.34 -0.89
N LYS A 19 -8.93 12.28 -1.78
CA LYS A 19 -9.01 12.07 -3.22
C LYS A 19 -8.02 11.00 -3.68
N LEU A 20 -6.78 11.08 -3.22
CA LEU A 20 -5.75 10.11 -3.58
C LEU A 20 -6.05 8.71 -3.02
N LYS A 21 -6.60 8.58 -1.81
CA LYS A 21 -7.13 7.30 -1.29
C LYS A 21 -8.23 6.70 -2.15
N THR A 22 -9.13 7.58 -2.60
CA THR A 22 -10.23 7.23 -3.50
C THR A 22 -9.67 6.78 -4.85
N GLU A 23 -8.80 7.55 -5.48
CA GLU A 23 -8.18 7.20 -6.77
C GLU A 23 -7.33 5.93 -6.69
N MET A 24 -6.56 5.75 -5.60
CA MET A 24 -5.78 4.55 -5.37
C MET A 24 -6.70 3.33 -5.27
N CYS A 25 -7.71 3.38 -4.40
CA CYS A 25 -8.59 2.23 -4.22
C CYS A 25 -9.48 2.00 -5.44
N TYR A 26 -10.13 3.01 -6.01
CA TYR A 26 -10.97 2.80 -7.19
C TYR A 26 -10.18 2.50 -8.47
N GLY A 27 -8.93 2.97 -8.58
CA GLY A 27 -8.06 2.72 -9.72
C GLY A 27 -7.35 1.37 -9.68
N HIS A 28 -7.06 0.84 -8.49
CA HIS A 28 -6.30 -0.41 -8.31
C HIS A 28 -7.10 -1.56 -7.69
N CYS A 29 -8.16 -1.25 -6.94
CA CYS A 29 -9.08 -2.22 -6.36
C CYS A 29 -10.40 -2.21 -7.17
N GLU A 30 -10.41 -2.98 -8.26
CA GLU A 30 -11.57 -3.13 -9.16
C GLU A 30 -12.82 -3.66 -8.43
N ILE A 31 -12.63 -4.33 -7.29
CA ILE A 31 -13.70 -4.97 -6.51
C ILE A 31 -13.69 -4.38 -5.09
N ARG A 32 -14.87 -3.99 -4.60
CA ARG A 32 -15.04 -3.60 -3.19
C ARG A 32 -14.68 -4.79 -2.27
N GLY A 33 -13.95 -4.50 -1.21
CA GLY A 33 -13.41 -5.54 -0.32
C GLY A 33 -12.12 -6.17 -0.83
N SER A 34 -11.45 -5.57 -1.82
CA SER A 34 -10.05 -5.93 -2.15
C SER A 34 -9.12 -5.64 -0.98
N GLU A 35 -7.93 -6.24 -1.00
CA GLU A 35 -6.93 -6.12 0.06
C GLU A 35 -5.67 -5.42 -0.44
N LEU A 36 -5.11 -4.58 0.42
CA LEU A 36 -3.85 -3.89 0.22
C LEU A 36 -2.86 -4.32 1.29
N ILE A 37 -1.64 -4.64 0.89
CA ILE A 37 -0.53 -4.91 1.82
C ILE A 37 0.23 -3.62 2.08
N LEU A 38 0.50 -3.32 3.35
CA LEU A 38 1.23 -2.13 3.77
C LEU A 38 1.94 -2.35 5.11
N GLY A 39 2.91 -1.48 5.41
CA GLY A 39 3.71 -1.56 6.64
C GLY A 39 2.94 -1.15 7.89
N ASP A 40 3.23 -1.79 9.03
CA ASP A 40 2.67 -1.46 10.35
C ASP A 40 3.04 -0.04 10.83
N GLN A 41 4.16 0.50 10.36
CA GLN A 41 4.61 1.87 10.65
C GLN A 41 4.31 2.86 9.52
N SER A 42 3.45 2.52 8.54
CA SER A 42 3.13 3.43 7.42
C SER A 42 2.16 4.54 7.83
N HIS A 43 2.31 5.72 7.21
CA HIS A 43 1.43 6.87 7.33
C HIS A 43 -0.03 6.47 7.04
N ILE A 44 -0.22 5.72 5.96
CA ILE A 44 -1.49 5.14 5.53
C ILE A 44 -2.16 4.34 6.66
N HIS A 45 -1.39 3.56 7.43
CA HIS A 45 -1.93 2.76 8.52
C HIS A 45 -2.25 3.61 9.75
N LEU A 46 -1.31 4.45 10.18
CA LEU A 46 -1.31 5.08 11.49
C LEU A 46 -2.02 6.44 11.52
N LEU A 47 -1.88 7.23 10.47
CA LEU A 47 -2.17 8.68 10.50
C LEU A 47 -3.37 9.06 9.63
N GLU A 48 -3.85 8.15 8.79
CA GLU A 48 -4.96 8.40 7.88
C GLU A 48 -6.34 7.96 8.39
N ASN A 49 -6.43 7.69 9.69
CA ASN A 49 -7.68 7.39 10.39
C ASN A 49 -8.50 6.27 9.72
N GLY A 50 -7.82 5.26 9.18
CA GLY A 50 -8.45 4.12 8.49
C GLY A 50 -9.13 4.50 7.16
N GLY A 51 -8.64 5.53 6.46
CA GLY A 51 -9.18 6.00 5.18
C GLY A 51 -9.35 4.91 4.11
N ILE A 52 -8.43 3.94 4.04
CA ILE A 52 -8.51 2.81 3.11
C ILE A 52 -9.80 2.01 3.31
N SER A 53 -10.17 1.72 4.55
CA SER A 53 -11.36 0.91 4.83
C SER A 53 -12.64 1.74 4.79
N THR A 54 -12.59 2.98 5.27
CA THR A 54 -13.77 3.84 5.38
C THR A 54 -14.20 4.45 4.04
N ILE A 55 -13.24 4.87 3.20
CA ILE A 55 -13.50 5.54 1.92
C ILE A 55 -13.16 4.60 0.76
N GLY A 56 -11.99 3.99 0.82
CA GLY A 56 -11.47 3.10 -0.22
C GLY A 56 -12.19 1.75 -0.32
N CYS A 57 -13.03 1.41 0.67
CA CYS A 57 -13.77 0.15 0.74
C CYS A 57 -12.86 -1.09 0.59
N ALA A 58 -11.66 -1.02 1.17
CA ALA A 58 -10.66 -2.07 1.05
C ALA A 58 -10.08 -2.49 2.41
N HIS A 59 -9.56 -3.71 2.46
CA HIS A 59 -8.94 -4.29 3.65
C HIS A 59 -7.46 -3.95 3.70
N SER A 60 -6.98 -3.57 4.88
CA SER A 60 -5.55 -3.47 5.16
C SER A 60 -5.00 -4.82 5.62
N ARG A 61 -3.91 -5.26 4.99
CA ARG A 61 -3.09 -6.38 5.43
C ARG A 61 -1.73 -5.87 5.86
N ILE A 62 -1.48 -5.94 7.15
CA ILE A 62 -0.29 -5.33 7.75
C ILE A 62 0.87 -6.31 7.73
N VAL A 63 2.02 -5.82 7.27
CA VAL A 63 3.32 -6.51 7.36
C VAL A 63 4.23 -5.67 8.25
N SER A 64 5.06 -6.33 9.06
CA SER A 64 5.95 -5.61 9.97
C SER A 64 7.06 -4.88 9.19
N SER A 65 7.23 -3.60 9.48
CA SER A 65 8.35 -2.81 8.96
C SER A 65 9.63 -3.12 9.74
N ASN A 66 10.73 -3.23 9.00
CA ASN A 66 12.09 -3.33 9.53
C ASN A 66 12.52 -2.00 10.18
N LEU A 67 13.61 -2.05 10.95
CA LEU A 67 14.18 -0.86 11.62
C LEU A 67 14.66 0.22 10.63
N ASP A 68 14.93 -0.15 9.38
CA ASP A 68 15.33 0.76 8.30
C ASP A 68 14.12 1.26 7.47
N GLY A 69 12.89 1.00 7.94
CA GLY A 69 11.65 1.35 7.27
C GLY A 69 11.26 0.40 6.13
N THR A 70 12.10 -0.55 5.73
CA THR A 70 11.75 -1.48 4.65
C THR A 70 10.76 -2.55 5.13
N MET A 71 10.21 -3.35 4.22
CA MET A 71 9.49 -4.57 4.57
C MET A 71 10.19 -5.76 3.93
N ASP A 72 10.28 -6.88 4.64
CA ASP A 72 10.84 -8.12 4.09
C ASP A 72 9.94 -8.65 2.97
N ILE A 73 10.54 -8.87 1.80
CA ILE A 73 9.87 -9.40 0.61
C ILE A 73 9.21 -10.74 0.93
N ASN A 74 9.85 -11.61 1.72
CA ASN A 74 9.28 -12.90 2.07
C ASN A 74 7.99 -12.76 2.90
N LEU A 75 7.93 -11.75 3.77
CA LEU A 75 6.73 -11.47 4.55
C LEU A 75 5.60 -10.89 3.67
N ILE A 76 5.96 -10.08 2.67
CA ILE A 76 5.00 -9.59 1.68
C ILE A 76 4.47 -10.74 0.83
N GLU A 77 5.32 -11.61 0.31
CA GLU A 77 4.91 -12.78 -0.47
C GLU A 77 4.01 -13.72 0.35
N ALA A 78 4.37 -14.00 1.60
CA ALA A 78 3.53 -14.77 2.52
C ALA A 78 2.21 -14.06 2.87
N ALA A 79 2.15 -12.74 2.71
CA ALA A 79 0.95 -11.95 2.91
C ALA A 79 0.01 -11.96 1.69
N ILE A 80 0.49 -12.30 0.50
CA ILE A 80 -0.37 -12.41 -0.69
C ILE A 80 -1.30 -13.62 -0.53
N ARG A 81 -2.59 -13.42 -0.77
CA ARG A 81 -3.59 -14.49 -0.71
C ARG A 81 -3.70 -15.24 -2.03
N ASP A 82 -3.91 -16.55 -1.92
CA ASP A 82 -4.17 -17.41 -3.07
C ASP A 82 -5.51 -17.01 -3.74
N PRO A 83 -5.52 -16.73 -5.06
CA PRO A 83 -6.75 -16.44 -5.80
C PRO A 83 -7.82 -17.53 -5.73
N VAL A 84 -7.44 -18.80 -5.52
CA VAL A 84 -8.40 -19.92 -5.39
C VAL A 84 -9.32 -19.74 -4.19
N GLU A 85 -8.85 -19.07 -3.13
CA GLU A 85 -9.60 -18.81 -1.91
C GLU A 85 -10.34 -17.46 -1.93
N ALA A 86 -10.45 -16.80 -3.10
CA ALA A 86 -11.09 -15.49 -3.24
C ALA A 86 -12.58 -15.45 -2.83
N MET A 87 -13.26 -16.60 -2.74
CA MET A 87 -14.61 -16.66 -2.19
C MET A 87 -14.66 -16.54 -0.66
N ARG A 88 -13.55 -16.84 0.04
CA ARG A 88 -13.47 -16.82 1.51
C ARG A 88 -12.72 -15.61 2.04
N TYR A 89 -11.78 -15.08 1.26
CA TYR A 89 -10.91 -13.99 1.67
C TYR A 89 -10.89 -12.85 0.64
N PRO A 90 -10.62 -11.61 1.09
CA PRO A 90 -10.30 -10.50 0.21
C PRO A 90 -9.23 -10.85 -0.82
N THR A 91 -9.36 -10.38 -2.05
CA THR A 91 -8.31 -10.53 -3.06
C THR A 91 -7.24 -9.47 -2.85
N THR A 92 -5.98 -9.87 -2.65
CA THR A 92 -4.84 -8.94 -2.61
C THR A 92 -4.68 -8.28 -3.98
N ARG A 93 -4.66 -6.94 -4.05
CA ARG A 93 -4.59 -6.18 -5.30
C ARG A 93 -3.45 -5.16 -5.35
N LEU A 94 -3.04 -4.66 -4.19
CA LEU A 94 -2.06 -3.59 -4.08
C LEU A 94 -1.04 -3.90 -2.98
N ILE A 95 0.20 -3.53 -3.22
CA ILE A 95 1.25 -3.45 -2.19
C ILE A 95 1.68 -1.99 -2.16
N CYS A 96 1.56 -1.35 -0.99
CA CYS A 96 1.93 0.04 -0.76
C CYS A 96 3.28 0.08 -0.06
N LEU A 97 4.23 0.77 -0.68
CA LEU A 97 5.55 1.07 -0.10
C LEU A 97 5.64 2.58 0.11
N GLU A 98 6.16 2.97 1.27
CA GLU A 98 6.31 4.36 1.67
C GLU A 98 7.77 4.77 1.61
N ASN A 99 8.09 5.80 0.82
CA ASN A 99 9.43 6.37 0.78
C ASN A 99 9.34 7.90 0.78
N THR A 100 9.84 8.61 1.78
CA THR A 100 10.60 8.11 2.96
C THR A 100 9.69 7.61 4.07
N GLN A 101 10.03 6.48 4.70
CA GLN A 101 9.32 6.04 5.90
C GLN A 101 10.02 6.61 7.14
N ALA A 102 9.39 7.61 7.77
CA ALA A 102 9.93 8.41 8.87
C ALA A 102 11.30 9.07 8.54
N LYS A 103 12.42 8.50 9.01
CA LYS A 103 13.78 9.05 8.81
C LYS A 103 14.60 8.30 7.76
N TYR A 104 14.06 7.22 7.22
CA TYR A 104 14.82 6.30 6.38
C TYR A 104 14.44 6.44 4.91
N VAL A 105 15.47 6.62 4.10
CA VAL A 105 15.37 6.64 2.64
C VAL A 105 15.74 5.26 2.15
N PHE A 106 14.91 4.66 1.31
CA PHE A 106 15.25 3.37 0.71
C PHE A 106 16.45 3.50 -0.24
N SER A 107 17.39 2.55 -0.15
CA SER A 107 18.47 2.49 -1.12
C SER A 107 17.91 2.18 -2.51
N SER A 108 18.49 2.78 -3.55
CA SER A 108 18.05 2.60 -4.94
C SER A 108 18.07 1.13 -5.39
N GLY A 109 18.95 0.30 -4.81
CA GLY A 109 19.01 -1.14 -5.06
C GLY A 109 17.80 -1.90 -4.51
N LEU A 110 17.36 -1.57 -3.30
CA LEU A 110 16.19 -2.19 -2.65
C LEU A 110 14.89 -1.83 -3.40
N MET A 111 14.81 -0.61 -3.92
CA MET A 111 13.71 -0.20 -4.81
C MET A 111 13.66 -1.04 -6.09
N ALA A 112 14.79 -1.48 -6.63
CA ALA A 112 14.83 -2.37 -7.78
C ALA A 112 14.39 -3.81 -7.44
N GLU A 113 14.59 -4.29 -6.21
CA GLU A 113 14.13 -5.62 -5.77
C GLU A 113 12.60 -5.68 -5.65
N PHE A 114 11.96 -4.61 -5.17
CA PHE A 114 10.49 -4.50 -5.20
C PHE A 114 9.93 -4.49 -6.63
N TRP A 115 10.70 -3.99 -7.61
CA TRP A 115 10.34 -4.10 -9.03
C TRP A 115 10.35 -5.55 -9.55
N VAL A 116 11.11 -6.46 -8.93
CA VAL A 116 11.15 -7.89 -9.31
C VAL A 116 9.86 -8.61 -8.92
N ILE A 117 9.22 -8.25 -7.80
CA ILE A 117 7.91 -8.79 -7.36
C ILE A 117 6.84 -8.56 -8.45
N LYS A 118 6.96 -7.44 -9.19
CA LYS A 118 6.08 -7.07 -10.30
C LYS A 118 6.18 -8.01 -11.51
N PHE A 119 7.27 -8.76 -11.64
CA PHE A 119 7.51 -9.63 -12.80
C PHE A 119 6.88 -11.02 -12.65
N TRP A 120 6.55 -11.43 -11.42
CA TRP A 120 6.07 -12.78 -11.14
C TRP A 120 4.57 -12.88 -10.81
N SER A 121 3.92 -11.75 -10.58
CA SER A 121 2.57 -11.74 -10.04
C SER A 121 1.76 -10.62 -10.67
N SER A 122 0.53 -10.91 -11.12
CA SER A 122 -0.36 -9.95 -11.79
C SER A 122 -0.83 -8.79 -10.88
N TYR A 123 -0.14 -8.52 -9.77
CA TYR A 123 -0.45 -7.49 -8.80
C TYR A 123 0.28 -6.19 -9.16
N MET A 124 -0.48 -5.10 -9.25
CA MET A 124 0.06 -3.79 -9.62
C MET A 124 0.72 -3.19 -8.38
N LEU A 125 2.04 -3.08 -8.38
CA LEU A 125 2.80 -2.41 -7.32
C LEU A 125 2.58 -0.89 -7.41
N PHE A 126 2.22 -0.22 -6.30
CA PHE A 126 2.00 1.22 -6.25
C PHE A 126 2.88 1.85 -5.17
N PHE A 127 3.68 2.85 -5.58
CA PHE A 127 4.64 3.53 -4.73
C PHE A 127 4.04 4.82 -4.20
N PHE A 128 4.19 5.06 -2.90
CA PHE A 128 3.96 6.35 -2.29
C PHE A 128 5.28 7.09 -2.09
N PHE A 129 5.32 8.32 -2.58
CA PHE A 129 6.28 9.33 -2.14
C PHE A 129 5.53 10.30 -1.23
N PHE A 130 5.89 10.34 0.04
CA PHE A 130 5.59 11.46 0.94
C PHE A 130 6.80 12.39 0.94
#